data_AF-A0ABD3CMY4-F1
#
_entry.id   AF-A0ABD3CMY4-F1
#
_cell.length_a   1.000
_cell.length_b   1.000
_cell.length_c   1.000
_cell.angle_alpha   90.00
_cell.angle_beta   90.00
_cell.angle_gamma   90.00
#
_symmetry.space_group_name_H-M   'P 1'
#
loop_
_entity.id
_entity.type
_entity.pdbx_description
1 polymer ?
#
loop_
_entity_poly.entity_id
_entity_poly.type
_entity_poly.pdbx_seq_one_letter_code
_entity_poly.pdbx_strand_id
1 'polypeptide(L)'
;MKTLQSSIFTNIHHISYTKHINTNLISLPSSKKPSATKWAPAAHMSAPKKKIVVIMGPTGCGKTKLSIDLASKAFPSSEIINSDKIQVYKGLDITTNKVPLSERNNVPHHLLGSFDSTESKPEFTASDFRSSASQTISNITSDNKLPIIAGGSNSYVYALLANKFNPSSDVFAESNSAFCRELRYECCFLWVDVSMPVLNQYIYKRVDDMLDLGMFEELSEYFKIVGPGRVGDIGLNKAIGVPEFERCFRGEADYEEAVRAVKDNSWELVKRQVEKTRRLREVAGWKMNRVDTTGSLRGKVAGVGRREAADIWEREVLEPSVKIVKKFLME
;
A
#
# COMPACT_ATOMS: atom_id res chain seq x y z
N MET A 1 -65.55 14.98 8.70
CA MET A 1 -66.35 14.02 9.51
C MET A 1 -65.37 12.95 9.98
N LYS A 2 -64.98 12.88 11.27
CA LYS A 2 -65.67 12.13 12.38
C LYS A 2 -65.98 10.68 11.93
N THR A 3 -65.65 9.57 12.61
CA THR A 3 -65.40 9.24 14.04
C THR A 3 -65.05 7.72 14.07
N LEU A 4 -64.09 7.23 14.86
CA LEU A 4 -64.19 6.61 16.21
C LEU A 4 -65.03 5.31 16.35
N GLN A 5 -64.42 4.28 16.98
CA GLN A 5 -64.88 3.43 18.11
C GLN A 5 -64.07 2.10 18.11
N SER A 6 -63.33 1.64 19.14
CA SER A 6 -63.66 1.23 20.54
C SER A 6 -64.79 0.16 20.57
N SER A 7 -64.84 -0.91 21.39
CA SER A 7 -64.23 -1.26 22.68
C SER A 7 -64.82 -2.61 23.19
N ILE A 8 -63.96 -3.53 23.68
CA ILE A 8 -63.96 -4.24 25.00
C ILE A 8 -65.11 -5.20 25.45
N PHE A 9 -64.69 -6.22 26.24
CA PHE A 9 -65.31 -6.93 27.41
C PHE A 9 -65.68 -8.43 27.21
N THR A 10 -64.85 -9.38 27.71
CA THR A 10 -64.93 -10.21 28.98
C THR A 10 -65.85 -11.45 28.86
N ASN A 11 -65.79 -12.56 29.63
CA ASN A 11 -65.34 -12.85 31.00
C ASN A 11 -65.44 -14.38 31.34
N ILE A 12 -64.95 -14.78 32.53
CA ILE A 12 -65.42 -15.87 33.47
C ILE A 12 -64.48 -17.06 33.83
N HIS A 13 -64.51 -17.33 35.16
CA HIS A 13 -63.71 -18.15 36.10
C HIS A 13 -64.10 -19.64 36.27
N HIS A 14 -63.22 -20.45 36.92
CA HIS A 14 -63.44 -21.40 38.05
C HIS A 14 -62.19 -22.34 38.23
N ILE A 15 -61.41 -22.36 39.33
CA ILE A 15 -61.52 -22.98 40.68
C ILE A 15 -61.29 -24.53 40.78
N SER A 16 -60.21 -24.87 41.53
CA SER A 16 -59.90 -26.01 42.44
C SER A 16 -59.67 -27.46 41.94
N TYR A 17 -58.60 -28.12 42.43
CA TYR A 17 -58.66 -29.24 43.40
C TYR A 17 -57.27 -29.74 43.83
N THR A 18 -57.13 -29.97 45.14
CA THR A 18 -56.02 -30.60 45.88
C THR A 18 -55.92 -32.11 45.66
N LYS A 19 -54.70 -32.68 45.71
CA LYS A 19 -54.45 -34.06 46.17
C LYS A 19 -53.17 -34.15 47.00
N HIS A 20 -53.34 -34.61 48.23
CA HIS A 20 -52.30 -35.07 49.16
C HIS A 20 -51.54 -36.28 48.59
N ILE A 21 -50.26 -36.44 48.96
CA ILE A 21 -49.72 -37.60 49.68
C ILE A 21 -48.34 -37.21 50.24
N ASN A 22 -48.14 -37.49 51.52
CA ASN A 22 -46.91 -37.33 52.27
C ASN A 22 -46.53 -38.71 52.80
N THR A 23 -45.35 -39.24 52.45
CA THR A 23 -44.66 -40.29 53.20
C THR A 23 -43.17 -40.34 52.85
N ASN A 24 -42.40 -39.68 53.72
CA ASN A 24 -41.07 -40.00 54.27
C ASN A 24 -40.09 -41.00 53.61
N LEU A 25 -38.83 -40.55 53.68
CA LEU A 25 -37.55 -41.26 53.88
C LEU A 25 -36.86 -41.86 52.66
N ILE A 26 -35.75 -41.24 52.26
CA ILE A 26 -34.40 -41.83 52.25
C ILE A 26 -33.37 -40.68 52.35
N SER A 27 -32.43 -40.84 53.28
CA SER A 27 -31.29 -39.96 53.55
C SER A 27 -30.23 -40.06 52.43
N LEU A 28 -29.74 -38.92 51.96
CA LEU A 28 -28.57 -38.82 51.07
C LEU A 28 -27.41 -38.18 51.84
N PRO A 29 -26.17 -38.72 51.71
CA PRO A 29 -25.01 -38.23 52.45
C PRO A 29 -24.47 -36.91 51.88
N SER A 30 -23.91 -36.09 52.77
CA SER A 30 -23.30 -34.81 52.43
C SER A 30 -22.16 -34.96 51.42
N SER A 31 -22.31 -34.40 50.22
CA SER A 31 -21.22 -34.22 49.28
C SER A 31 -20.60 -32.83 49.44
N LYS A 32 -19.28 -32.82 49.56
CA LYS A 32 -18.42 -31.67 49.80
C LYS A 32 -18.55 -30.63 48.68
N LYS A 33 -18.64 -29.34 49.04
CA LYS A 33 -18.53 -28.22 48.09
C LYS A 33 -17.21 -28.32 47.31
N PRO A 34 -17.21 -28.25 45.97
CA PRO A 34 -15.97 -28.14 45.23
C PRO A 34 -15.38 -26.75 45.45
N SER A 35 -14.10 -26.75 45.82
CA SER A 35 -13.20 -25.59 45.84
C SER A 35 -13.27 -24.85 44.52
N ALA A 36 -13.50 -23.54 44.57
CA ALA A 36 -13.45 -22.65 43.41
C ALA A 36 -12.01 -22.61 42.86
N THR A 37 -11.73 -23.42 41.85
CA THR A 37 -10.51 -23.29 41.05
C THR A 37 -10.58 -21.96 40.30
N LYS A 38 -9.66 -21.04 40.63
CA LYS A 38 -9.45 -19.80 39.89
C LYS A 38 -9.25 -20.12 38.40
N TRP A 39 -10.24 -19.81 37.58
CA TRP A 39 -10.09 -19.77 36.13
C TRP A 39 -9.12 -18.63 35.81
N ALA A 40 -7.85 -18.95 35.59
CA ALA A 40 -6.91 -18.00 35.00
C ALA A 40 -7.43 -17.66 33.59
N PRO A 41 -7.60 -16.38 33.21
CA PRO A 41 -7.97 -16.06 31.84
C PRO A 41 -6.91 -16.65 30.94
N ALA A 42 -7.32 -17.51 30.00
CA ALA A 42 -6.45 -17.94 28.92
C ALA A 42 -5.88 -16.67 28.31
N ALA A 43 -4.56 -16.50 28.35
CA ALA A 43 -3.91 -15.44 27.62
C ALA A 43 -4.44 -15.54 26.18
N HIS A 44 -5.13 -14.50 25.70
CA HIS A 44 -5.48 -14.40 24.29
C HIS A 44 -4.15 -14.37 23.53
N MET A 45 -3.64 -15.54 23.15
CA MET A 45 -2.57 -15.64 22.18
C MET A 45 -3.19 -15.16 20.87
N SER A 46 -2.97 -13.88 20.56
CA SER A 46 -3.32 -13.34 19.25
C SER A 46 -2.67 -14.24 18.19
N ALA A 47 -3.44 -14.68 17.20
CA ALA A 47 -2.89 -15.44 16.09
C ALA A 47 -1.64 -14.73 15.53
N PRO A 48 -0.60 -15.48 15.13
CA PRO A 48 0.65 -14.88 14.64
C PRO A 48 0.34 -13.94 13.48
N LYS A 49 0.96 -12.75 13.50
CA LYS A 49 0.77 -11.76 12.44
C LYS A 49 1.36 -12.32 11.15
N LYS A 50 0.67 -12.09 10.02
CA LYS A 50 1.18 -12.48 8.70
C LYS A 50 2.46 -11.70 8.39
N LYS A 51 3.47 -12.39 7.87
CA LYS A 51 4.73 -11.79 7.42
C LYS A 51 4.59 -11.17 6.04
N ILE A 52 5.12 -9.96 5.87
CA ILE A 52 5.17 -9.26 4.59
C ILE A 52 6.51 -8.54 4.42
N VAL A 53 6.94 -8.39 3.17
CA VAL A 53 8.09 -7.53 2.81
C VAL A 53 7.57 -6.21 2.26
N VAL A 54 8.17 -5.10 2.65
CA VAL A 54 7.78 -3.76 2.23
C VAL A 54 9.00 -3.02 1.70
N ILE A 55 8.98 -2.65 0.43
CA ILE A 55 10.06 -1.95 -0.25
C ILE A 55 9.69 -0.47 -0.40
N MET A 56 10.42 0.39 0.32
CA MET A 56 10.17 1.83 0.43
C MET A 56 11.32 2.63 -0.16
N GLY A 57 11.07 3.89 -0.52
CA GLY A 57 12.06 4.79 -1.10
C GLY A 57 11.46 5.74 -2.15
N PRO A 58 12.18 6.80 -2.54
CA PRO A 58 11.68 7.79 -3.48
C PRO A 58 11.51 7.21 -4.89
N THR A 59 10.74 7.88 -5.75
CA THR A 59 10.64 7.51 -7.17
C THR A 59 12.03 7.48 -7.82
N GLY A 60 12.24 6.61 -8.80
CA GLY A 60 13.54 6.42 -9.46
C GLY A 60 14.61 5.65 -8.69
N CYS A 61 14.44 5.31 -7.39
CA CYS A 61 15.51 4.65 -6.62
C CYS A 61 15.71 3.14 -6.90
N GLY A 62 14.84 2.51 -7.70
CA GLY A 62 14.98 1.10 -8.09
C GLY A 62 14.06 0.11 -7.35
N LYS A 63 13.05 0.58 -6.59
CA LYS A 63 12.11 -0.30 -5.85
C LYS A 63 11.50 -1.42 -6.70
N THR A 64 11.00 -1.08 -7.88
CA THR A 64 10.34 -2.04 -8.78
C THR A 64 11.30 -3.13 -9.27
N LYS A 65 12.54 -2.73 -9.61
CA LYS A 65 13.58 -3.69 -9.96
C LYS A 65 13.89 -4.63 -8.79
N LEU A 66 14.02 -4.08 -7.58
CA LEU A 66 14.29 -4.88 -6.38
C LEU A 66 13.14 -5.83 -6.05
N SER A 67 11.88 -5.41 -6.14
CA SER A 67 10.74 -6.30 -5.89
C SER A 67 10.72 -7.47 -6.86
N ILE A 68 10.97 -7.22 -8.16
CA ILE A 68 10.99 -8.25 -9.19
C ILE A 68 12.19 -9.18 -9.02
N ASP A 69 13.38 -8.65 -8.76
CA ASP A 69 14.57 -9.48 -8.55
C ASP A 69 14.43 -10.36 -7.30
N LEU A 70 13.87 -9.83 -6.20
CA LEU A 70 13.58 -10.63 -5.00
C LEU A 70 12.60 -11.76 -5.32
N ALA A 71 11.47 -11.45 -5.97
CA ALA A 71 10.45 -12.44 -6.30
C ALA A 71 10.94 -13.47 -7.33
N SER A 72 11.66 -13.06 -8.38
CA SER A 72 12.06 -13.95 -9.47
C SER A 72 13.33 -14.75 -9.19
N LYS A 73 14.28 -14.22 -8.41
CA LYS A 73 15.60 -14.86 -8.20
C LYS A 73 15.77 -15.51 -6.84
N ALA A 74 15.14 -14.99 -5.79
CA ALA A 74 15.41 -15.41 -4.42
C ALA A 74 14.20 -16.02 -3.71
N PHE A 75 12.98 -15.57 -4.04
CA PHE A 75 11.74 -15.97 -3.39
C PHE A 75 10.63 -16.24 -4.43
N PRO A 76 10.75 -17.30 -5.26
CA PRO A 76 9.84 -17.59 -6.38
C PRO A 76 8.37 -17.76 -6.00
N SER A 77 8.08 -18.07 -4.73
CA SER A 77 6.73 -18.10 -4.17
C SER A 77 6.32 -16.73 -3.60
N SER A 78 6.58 -15.64 -4.34
CA SER A 78 6.21 -14.28 -3.93
C SER A 78 5.37 -13.58 -4.99
N GLU A 79 4.52 -12.66 -4.53
CA GLU A 79 3.69 -11.83 -5.41
C GLU A 79 3.80 -10.37 -5.00
N ILE A 80 3.79 -9.46 -5.97
CA ILE A 80 4.02 -8.03 -5.76
C ILE A 80 2.69 -7.29 -5.66
N ILE A 81 2.54 -6.44 -4.66
CA ILE A 81 1.41 -5.50 -4.53
C ILE A 81 1.96 -4.09 -4.74
N ASN A 82 1.52 -3.44 -5.81
CA ASN A 82 1.88 -2.05 -6.07
C ASN A 82 1.27 -1.13 -5.00
N SER A 83 2.09 -0.25 -4.43
CA SER A 83 1.67 0.78 -3.48
C SER A 83 1.98 2.20 -3.97
N ASP A 84 2.06 2.39 -5.29
CA ASP A 84 2.06 3.72 -5.90
C ASP A 84 0.62 4.11 -6.31
N LYS A 85 0.14 5.23 -5.77
CA LYS A 85 -1.22 5.71 -5.95
C LYS A 85 -1.56 6.14 -7.37
N ILE A 86 -0.57 6.46 -8.19
CA ILE A 86 -0.80 6.82 -9.59
C ILE A 86 -0.75 5.55 -10.46
N GLN A 87 0.13 4.60 -10.14
CA GLN A 87 0.24 3.36 -10.90
C GLN A 87 -0.94 2.40 -10.72
N VAL A 88 -1.84 2.64 -9.76
CA VAL A 88 -3.06 1.83 -9.60
C VAL A 88 -4.04 2.00 -10.78
N TYR A 89 -4.01 3.16 -11.44
CA TYR A 89 -4.91 3.52 -12.54
C TYR A 89 -4.51 2.86 -13.86
N LYS A 90 -5.50 2.46 -14.66
CA LYS A 90 -5.32 2.05 -16.06
C LYS A 90 -4.85 3.23 -16.93
N GLY A 91 -4.04 2.93 -17.95
CA GLY A 91 -3.54 3.92 -18.91
C GLY A 91 -2.39 4.76 -18.37
N LEU A 92 -1.85 5.62 -19.24
CA LEU A 92 -0.66 6.44 -18.98
C LEU A 92 0.54 5.62 -18.47
N ASP A 93 0.81 4.45 -19.06
CA ASP A 93 1.81 3.51 -18.55
C ASP A 93 3.23 4.07 -18.61
N ILE A 94 3.55 4.87 -19.64
CA ILE A 94 4.84 5.56 -19.76
C ILE A 94 4.93 6.68 -18.73
N THR A 95 3.98 7.61 -18.74
CA THR A 95 3.90 8.78 -17.84
C THR A 95 3.95 8.37 -16.37
N THR A 96 3.24 7.30 -16.01
CA THR A 96 3.17 6.79 -14.63
C THR A 96 4.30 5.81 -14.31
N ASN A 97 5.21 5.55 -15.26
CA ASN A 97 6.39 4.72 -15.13
C ASN A 97 6.04 3.30 -14.64
N LYS A 98 4.98 2.70 -15.19
CA LYS A 98 4.63 1.30 -14.88
C LYS A 98 5.66 0.37 -15.51
N VAL A 99 6.02 -0.69 -14.79
CA VAL A 99 6.90 -1.72 -15.34
C VAL A 99 6.17 -2.49 -16.46
N PRO A 100 6.74 -2.58 -17.68
CA PRO A 100 6.12 -3.30 -18.77
C PRO A 100 6.09 -4.80 -18.47
N LEU A 101 5.12 -5.52 -19.05
CA LEU A 101 4.92 -6.96 -18.80
C LEU A 101 6.19 -7.79 -19.07
N SER A 102 6.94 -7.45 -20.13
CA SER A 102 8.20 -8.09 -20.51
C SER A 102 9.29 -8.00 -19.45
N GLU A 103 9.24 -7.01 -18.56
CA GLU A 103 10.23 -6.79 -17.51
C GLU A 103 9.79 -7.35 -16.14
N ARG A 104 8.58 -7.91 -16.05
CA ARG A 104 8.03 -8.46 -14.79
C ARG A 104 8.56 -9.85 -14.45
N ASN A 105 9.31 -10.52 -15.33
CA ASN A 105 9.84 -11.88 -15.13
C ASN A 105 8.77 -12.90 -14.68
N ASN A 106 7.55 -12.81 -15.23
CA ASN A 106 6.38 -13.62 -14.86
C ASN A 106 5.96 -13.52 -13.39
N VAL A 107 6.45 -12.52 -12.64
CA VAL A 107 6.03 -12.27 -11.26
C VAL A 107 4.62 -11.66 -11.25
N PRO A 108 3.65 -12.23 -10.52
CA PRO A 108 2.32 -11.64 -10.39
C PRO A 108 2.37 -10.25 -9.75
N HIS A 109 1.68 -9.30 -10.37
CA HIS A 109 1.54 -7.93 -9.87
C HIS A 109 0.07 -7.62 -9.60
N HIS A 110 -0.21 -7.12 -8.40
CA HIS A 110 -1.54 -6.69 -7.96
C HIS A 110 -1.58 -5.17 -7.80
N LEU A 111 -2.77 -4.60 -7.96
CA LEU A 111 -3.02 -3.16 -7.81
C LEU A 111 -2.16 -2.27 -8.73
N LEU A 112 -1.75 -2.80 -9.88
CA LEU A 112 -0.96 -2.12 -10.90
C LEU A 112 -1.79 -2.05 -12.19
N GLY A 113 -2.24 -0.86 -12.57
CA GLY A 113 -3.11 -0.68 -13.73
C GLY A 113 -4.47 -1.38 -13.60
N SER A 114 -4.98 -1.56 -12.39
CA SER A 114 -6.19 -2.34 -12.12
C SER A 114 -7.43 -1.49 -11.89
N PHE A 115 -7.27 -0.20 -11.61
CA PHE A 115 -8.37 0.70 -11.28
C PHE A 115 -8.78 1.54 -12.49
N ASP A 116 -10.07 1.53 -12.77
CA ASP A 116 -10.70 2.32 -13.83
C ASP A 116 -11.38 3.52 -13.19
N SER A 117 -10.94 4.73 -13.56
CA SER A 117 -11.50 5.96 -12.99
C SER A 117 -12.82 6.28 -13.68
N THR A 118 -13.90 6.41 -12.91
CA THR A 118 -15.22 6.78 -13.43
C THR A 118 -15.70 8.09 -12.81
N GLU A 119 -16.72 8.72 -13.38
CA GLU A 119 -17.35 9.91 -12.76
C GLU A 119 -17.86 9.62 -11.35
N SER A 120 -18.38 8.42 -11.10
CA SER A 120 -18.88 7.99 -9.79
C SER A 120 -17.79 7.55 -8.81
N LYS A 121 -16.62 7.17 -9.31
CA LYS A 121 -15.45 6.79 -8.49
C LYS A 121 -14.15 7.27 -9.16
N PRO A 122 -13.86 8.57 -9.10
CA PRO A 122 -12.69 9.14 -9.77
C PRO A 122 -11.38 8.90 -9.01
N GLU A 123 -11.46 8.63 -7.69
CA GLU A 123 -10.28 8.48 -6.84
C GLU A 123 -10.18 7.08 -6.22
N PHE A 124 -8.97 6.52 -6.22
CA PHE A 124 -8.60 5.37 -5.43
C PHE A 124 -8.01 5.88 -4.11
N THR A 125 -8.78 5.81 -3.03
CA THR A 125 -8.37 6.42 -1.76
C THR A 125 -7.39 5.53 -1.00
N ALA A 126 -6.76 6.07 0.05
CA ALA A 126 -5.95 5.27 0.97
C ALA A 126 -6.80 4.20 1.72
N SER A 127 -8.10 4.43 1.88
CA SER A 127 -9.04 3.46 2.45
C SER A 127 -9.34 2.32 1.48
N ASP A 128 -9.53 2.65 0.19
CA ASP A 128 -9.65 1.65 -0.87
C ASP A 128 -8.38 0.79 -0.92
N PHE A 129 -7.20 1.41 -0.94
CA PHE A 129 -5.92 0.70 -0.93
C PHE A 129 -5.78 -0.20 0.29
N ARG A 130 -6.04 0.30 1.50
CA ARG A 130 -6.00 -0.52 2.72
C ARG A 130 -6.88 -1.75 2.57
N SER A 131 -8.10 -1.60 2.08
CA SER A 131 -9.07 -2.69 1.94
C SER A 131 -8.62 -3.70 0.89
N SER A 132 -8.34 -3.25 -0.34
CA SER A 132 -7.92 -4.09 -1.46
C SER A 132 -6.60 -4.80 -1.18
N ALA A 133 -5.56 -4.09 -0.72
CA ALA A 133 -4.28 -4.70 -0.41
C ALA A 133 -4.36 -5.68 0.77
N SER A 134 -5.22 -5.43 1.77
CA SER A 134 -5.45 -6.39 2.86
C SER A 134 -6.05 -7.70 2.33
N GLN A 135 -7.01 -7.61 1.41
CA GLN A 135 -7.60 -8.78 0.78
C GLN A 135 -6.56 -9.54 -0.05
N THR A 136 -5.79 -8.83 -0.87
CA THR A 136 -4.71 -9.42 -1.67
C THR A 136 -3.65 -10.09 -0.81
N ILE A 137 -3.20 -9.45 0.28
CA ILE A 137 -2.30 -10.09 1.26
C ILE A 137 -2.95 -11.37 1.79
N SER A 138 -4.23 -11.34 2.13
CA SER A 138 -4.91 -12.52 2.65
C SER A 138 -4.88 -13.68 1.66
N ASN A 139 -5.18 -13.42 0.38
CA ASN A 139 -5.17 -14.42 -0.68
C ASN A 139 -3.76 -14.97 -0.95
N ILE A 140 -2.75 -14.10 -1.05
CA ILE A 140 -1.35 -14.53 -1.24
C ILE A 140 -0.91 -15.42 -0.07
N THR A 141 -1.22 -15.02 1.16
CA THR A 141 -0.83 -15.79 2.35
C THR A 141 -1.58 -17.10 2.51
N SER A 142 -2.85 -17.21 2.05
CA SER A 142 -3.56 -18.49 2.07
C SER A 142 -2.96 -19.52 1.11
N ASP A 143 -2.28 -19.05 0.07
CA ASP A 143 -1.53 -19.89 -0.87
C ASP A 143 -0.10 -20.19 -0.38
N ASN A 144 0.24 -19.87 0.87
CA ASN A 144 1.60 -19.95 1.44
C ASN A 144 2.67 -19.19 0.65
N LYS A 145 2.27 -18.10 -0.03
CA LYS A 145 3.18 -17.21 -0.76
C LYS A 145 3.52 -15.96 0.06
N LEU A 146 4.61 -15.31 -0.29
CA LEU A 146 5.11 -14.09 0.34
C LEU A 146 4.58 -12.83 -0.36
N PRO A 147 3.81 -11.96 0.32
CA PRO A 147 3.44 -10.66 -0.22
C PRO A 147 4.63 -9.69 -0.15
N ILE A 148 4.96 -9.08 -1.28
CA ILE A 148 5.95 -8.00 -1.40
C ILE A 148 5.22 -6.71 -1.79
N ILE A 149 5.18 -5.73 -0.88
CA ILE A 149 4.60 -4.41 -1.14
C ILE A 149 5.68 -3.51 -1.72
N ALA A 150 5.45 -2.86 -2.87
CA ALA A 150 6.41 -1.97 -3.49
C ALA A 150 5.74 -0.75 -4.13
N GLY A 151 6.22 0.46 -3.83
CA GLY A 151 5.69 1.69 -4.41
C GLY A 151 6.09 2.96 -3.67
N GLY A 152 5.86 4.13 -4.27
CA GLY A 152 6.32 5.43 -3.75
C GLY A 152 5.33 6.17 -2.83
N SER A 153 4.12 5.65 -2.64
CA SER A 153 3.08 6.36 -1.87
C SER A 153 3.10 5.98 -0.39
N ASN A 154 3.88 6.72 0.40
CA ASN A 154 3.96 6.56 1.86
C ASN A 154 2.58 6.61 2.56
N SER A 155 1.61 7.36 2.02
CA SER A 155 0.24 7.39 2.55
C SER A 155 -0.49 6.05 2.41
N TYR A 156 -0.32 5.35 1.29
CA TYR A 156 -0.87 4.01 1.07
C TYR A 156 -0.19 2.98 1.95
N VAL A 157 1.15 3.01 2.02
CA VAL A 157 1.90 2.12 2.91
C VAL A 157 1.48 2.33 4.38
N TYR A 158 1.36 3.58 4.82
CA TYR A 158 0.87 3.87 6.17
C TYR A 158 -0.56 3.36 6.39
N ALA A 159 -1.48 3.67 5.47
CA ALA A 159 -2.86 3.23 5.56
C ALA A 159 -2.99 1.71 5.60
N LEU A 160 -2.15 0.96 4.88
CA LEU A 160 -2.15 -0.49 4.90
C LEU A 160 -1.62 -1.05 6.22
N LEU A 161 -0.50 -0.52 6.72
CA LEU A 161 0.29 -1.15 7.77
C LEU A 161 -0.08 -0.70 9.18
N ALA A 162 -0.50 0.56 9.36
CA ALA A 162 -0.90 1.08 10.66
C ALA A 162 -2.06 0.25 11.25
N ASN A 163 -1.95 -0.16 12.52
CA ASN A 163 -3.02 -0.87 13.21
C ASN A 163 -4.31 -0.04 13.22
N LYS A 164 -4.19 1.22 13.66
CA LYS A 164 -5.25 2.23 13.63
C LYS A 164 -4.99 3.20 12.49
N PHE A 165 -5.95 3.31 11.58
CA PHE A 165 -5.92 4.24 10.44
C PHE A 165 -7.18 5.09 10.44
N ASN A 166 -7.02 6.40 10.35
CA ASN A 166 -8.13 7.35 10.23
C ASN A 166 -8.14 7.90 8.79
N PRO A 167 -9.13 7.56 7.95
CA PRO A 167 -9.19 8.04 6.57
C PRO A 167 -9.39 9.56 6.46
N SER A 168 -9.92 10.21 7.50
CA SER A 168 -10.16 11.65 7.54
C SER A 168 -8.94 12.47 7.97
N SER A 169 -7.78 11.84 8.19
CA SER A 169 -6.56 12.51 8.67
C SER A 169 -5.35 12.11 7.83
N ASP A 170 -4.71 13.10 7.20
CA ASP A 170 -3.39 12.91 6.59
C ASP A 170 -2.29 13.14 7.63
N VAL A 171 -1.71 12.05 8.13
CA VAL A 171 -0.60 12.09 9.08
C VAL A 171 0.68 12.71 8.51
N PHE A 172 0.74 12.94 7.19
CA PHE A 172 1.86 13.59 6.54
C PHE A 172 1.65 15.09 6.30
N ALA A 173 0.45 15.64 6.55
CA ALA A 173 0.14 17.04 6.30
C ALA A 173 0.80 17.99 7.31
N GLU A 174 0.80 17.65 8.60
CA GLU A 174 1.36 18.49 9.67
C GLU A 174 2.60 17.84 10.28
N SER A 175 3.52 18.63 10.83
CA SER A 175 4.76 18.12 11.44
C SER A 175 4.53 17.30 12.71
N ASN A 176 3.49 17.62 13.48
CA ASN A 176 3.20 17.04 14.80
C ASN A 176 2.14 15.92 14.78
N SER A 177 1.79 15.40 13.60
CA SER A 177 0.77 14.34 13.50
C SER A 177 1.19 13.08 14.27
N ALA A 178 0.25 12.51 15.03
CA ALA A 178 0.48 11.27 15.77
C ALA A 178 0.43 10.05 14.84
N PHE A 179 1.59 9.46 14.58
CA PHE A 179 1.68 8.21 13.82
C PHE A 179 1.30 7.01 14.69
N CYS A 180 0.55 6.07 14.12
CA CYS A 180 0.36 4.76 14.70
C CYS A 180 1.67 3.97 14.64
N ARG A 181 2.19 3.60 15.80
CA ARG A 181 3.43 2.82 15.95
C ARG A 181 3.22 1.33 15.78
N GLU A 182 2.01 0.86 16.07
CA GLU A 182 1.64 -0.56 15.95
C GLU A 182 1.34 -0.93 14.50
N LEU A 183 1.89 -2.07 14.08
CA LEU A 183 1.68 -2.61 12.73
C LEU A 183 0.65 -3.75 12.74
N ARG A 184 -0.14 -3.85 11.66
CA ARG A 184 -1.10 -4.96 11.42
C ARG A 184 -0.41 -6.28 11.07
N TYR A 185 0.75 -6.17 10.44
CA TYR A 185 1.53 -7.29 9.92
C TYR A 185 2.90 -7.31 10.57
N GLU A 186 3.55 -8.46 10.51
CA GLU A 186 4.97 -8.54 10.79
C GLU A 186 5.71 -8.11 9.52
N CYS A 187 6.44 -7.00 9.59
CA CYS A 187 6.95 -6.32 8.40
C CYS A 187 8.47 -6.36 8.34
N CYS A 188 9.01 -6.80 7.20
CA CYS A 188 10.39 -6.55 6.82
C CYS A 188 10.46 -5.33 5.91
N PHE A 189 10.98 -4.21 6.42
CA PHE A 189 11.16 -3.00 5.63
C PHE A 189 12.54 -2.98 4.97
N LEU A 190 12.54 -2.89 3.64
CA LEU A 190 13.71 -2.55 2.82
C LEU A 190 13.57 -1.10 2.38
N TRP A 191 14.41 -0.22 2.90
CA TRP A 191 14.45 1.19 2.51
C TRP A 191 15.55 1.40 1.48
N VAL A 192 15.12 1.54 0.23
CA VAL A 192 15.98 1.80 -0.92
C VAL A 192 16.35 3.29 -0.93
N ASP A 193 17.61 3.57 -0.59
CA ASP A 193 18.17 4.91 -0.42
C ASP A 193 19.18 5.24 -1.53
N VAL A 194 19.31 6.52 -1.85
CA VAL A 194 20.20 7.01 -2.93
C VAL A 194 20.76 8.36 -2.53
N SER A 195 22.03 8.59 -2.86
CA SER A 195 22.63 9.92 -2.86
C SER A 195 21.79 10.92 -3.66
N MET A 196 21.38 12.02 -3.00
CA MET A 196 20.51 13.04 -3.60
C MET A 196 21.05 13.63 -4.92
N PRO A 197 22.35 13.98 -5.04
CA PRO A 197 22.91 14.42 -6.33
C PRO A 197 22.77 13.39 -7.46
N VAL A 198 23.03 12.11 -7.17
CA VAL A 198 22.92 11.03 -8.17
C VAL A 198 21.46 10.80 -8.55
N LEU A 199 20.55 10.83 -7.56
CA LEU A 199 19.13 10.67 -7.81
C LEU A 199 18.56 11.83 -8.64
N ASN A 200 18.97 13.08 -8.37
CA ASN A 200 18.55 14.22 -9.17
C ASN A 200 18.93 14.07 -10.65
N GLN A 201 20.20 13.74 -10.93
CA GLN A 201 20.66 13.47 -12.29
C GLN A 201 19.85 12.36 -12.96
N TYR A 202 19.63 11.25 -12.24
CA TYR A 202 18.87 10.13 -12.78
C TYR A 202 17.41 10.49 -13.05
N ILE A 203 16.75 11.27 -12.18
CA ILE A 203 15.36 11.69 -12.38
C ILE A 203 15.23 12.53 -13.65
N TYR A 204 16.14 13.46 -13.89
CA TYR A 204 16.10 14.31 -15.08
C TYR A 204 16.31 13.47 -16.34
N LYS A 205 17.34 12.62 -16.33
CA LYS A 205 17.59 11.67 -17.43
C LYS A 205 16.39 10.75 -17.67
N ARG A 206 15.74 10.27 -16.62
CA ARG A 206 14.58 9.37 -16.74
C ARG A 206 13.39 10.07 -17.40
N VAL A 207 13.18 11.36 -17.12
CA VAL A 207 12.13 12.12 -17.83
C VAL A 207 12.47 12.21 -19.33
N ASP A 208 13.73 12.44 -19.67
CA ASP A 208 14.18 12.41 -21.08
C ASP A 208 13.92 11.03 -21.70
N ASP A 209 14.30 9.95 -21.02
CA ASP A 209 14.05 8.58 -21.47
C ASP A 209 12.54 8.30 -21.63
N MET A 210 11.67 8.86 -20.77
CA MET A 210 10.21 8.72 -20.88
C MET A 210 9.66 9.44 -22.11
N LEU A 211 10.20 10.63 -22.44
CA LEU A 211 9.83 11.36 -23.65
C LEU A 211 10.27 10.58 -24.90
N ASP A 212 11.49 10.04 -24.91
CA ASP A 212 12.01 9.20 -26.00
C ASP A 212 11.16 7.93 -26.20
N LEU A 213 10.54 7.41 -25.12
CA LEU A 213 9.63 6.26 -25.17
C LEU A 213 8.22 6.61 -25.68
N GLY A 214 7.90 7.90 -25.85
CA GLY A 214 6.62 8.36 -26.36
C GLY A 214 5.65 8.91 -25.31
N MET A 215 6.17 9.45 -24.18
CA MET A 215 5.33 10.08 -23.15
C MET A 215 4.48 11.23 -23.70
N PHE A 216 5.02 12.04 -24.63
CA PHE A 216 4.28 13.16 -25.20
C PHE A 216 3.08 12.70 -26.03
N GLU A 217 3.26 11.67 -26.84
CA GLU A 217 2.23 11.04 -27.66
C GLU A 217 1.16 10.38 -26.79
N GLU A 218 1.58 9.68 -25.74
CA GLU A 218 0.67 9.08 -24.76
C GLU A 218 -0.22 10.13 -24.09
N LEU A 219 0.36 11.26 -23.69
CA LEU A 219 -0.38 12.38 -23.11
C LEU A 219 -1.27 13.06 -24.16
N SER A 220 -0.78 13.29 -25.37
CA SER A 220 -1.56 13.87 -26.45
C SER A 220 -2.84 13.07 -26.71
N GLU A 221 -2.74 11.74 -26.77
CA GLU A 221 -3.90 10.86 -26.94
C GLU A 221 -4.84 10.91 -25.73
N TYR A 222 -4.28 10.93 -24.52
CA TYR A 222 -5.05 11.09 -23.30
C TYR A 222 -5.89 12.38 -23.29
N PHE A 223 -5.31 13.51 -23.70
CA PHE A 223 -6.02 14.79 -23.76
C PHE A 223 -7.09 14.87 -24.85
N LYS A 224 -6.97 14.11 -25.95
CA LYS A 224 -8.05 13.99 -26.94
C LYS A 224 -9.31 13.35 -26.34
N ILE A 225 -9.14 12.42 -25.40
CA ILE A 225 -10.24 11.68 -24.77
C ILE A 225 -10.87 12.53 -23.65
N VAL A 226 -10.05 13.06 -22.73
CA VAL A 226 -10.54 13.77 -21.54
C VAL A 226 -11.02 15.19 -21.87
N GLY A 227 -10.45 15.80 -22.91
CA GLY A 227 -10.68 17.18 -23.30
C GLY A 227 -9.84 18.16 -22.47
N PRO A 228 -9.12 19.11 -23.10
CA PRO A 228 -8.33 20.11 -22.39
C PRO A 228 -9.22 21.00 -21.49
N GLY A 229 -8.77 21.34 -20.29
CA GLY A 229 -9.52 22.15 -19.31
C GLY A 229 -10.51 21.36 -18.44
N ARG A 230 -10.60 20.03 -18.62
CA ARG A 230 -11.37 19.12 -17.73
C ARG A 230 -10.48 18.34 -16.76
N VAL A 231 -9.17 18.57 -16.79
CA VAL A 231 -8.21 17.91 -15.90
C VAL A 231 -8.25 18.60 -14.54
N GLY A 232 -9.17 18.13 -13.68
CA GLY A 232 -9.16 18.50 -12.26
C GLY A 232 -8.03 17.81 -11.50
N ASP A 233 -7.69 18.30 -10.31
CA ASP A 233 -6.75 17.68 -9.36
C ASP A 233 -7.36 16.42 -8.71
N ILE A 234 -7.63 15.39 -9.50
CA ILE A 234 -8.29 14.16 -9.07
C ILE A 234 -7.78 12.91 -9.81
N GLY A 235 -7.60 11.82 -9.09
CA GLY A 235 -7.23 10.54 -9.65
C GLY A 235 -5.99 10.54 -10.55
N LEU A 236 -6.11 9.96 -11.76
CA LEU A 236 -5.00 9.84 -12.71
C LEU A 236 -4.48 11.19 -13.21
N ASN A 237 -5.32 12.24 -13.21
CA ASN A 237 -4.92 13.59 -13.59
C ASN A 237 -3.80 14.17 -12.70
N LYS A 238 -3.61 13.61 -11.49
CA LYS A 238 -2.55 13.99 -10.57
C LYS A 238 -1.16 13.49 -11.00
N ALA A 239 -1.06 12.70 -12.06
CA ALA A 239 0.21 12.20 -12.55
C ALA A 239 1.10 13.35 -13.05
N ILE A 240 2.33 13.43 -12.52
CA ILE A 240 3.35 14.36 -13.04
C ILE A 240 3.58 14.05 -14.52
N GLY A 241 3.45 15.07 -15.36
CA GLY A 241 3.33 14.97 -16.80
C GLY A 241 2.01 15.53 -17.30
N VAL A 242 0.91 15.20 -16.64
CA VAL A 242 -0.44 15.60 -17.08
C VAL A 242 -0.63 17.12 -16.97
N PRO A 243 -0.59 17.75 -15.78
CA PRO A 243 -0.83 19.20 -15.67
C PRO A 243 0.26 20.03 -16.38
N GLU A 244 1.49 19.53 -16.45
CA GLU A 244 2.59 20.22 -17.13
C GLU A 244 2.38 20.28 -18.65
N PHE A 245 2.02 19.16 -19.28
CA PHE A 245 1.76 19.14 -20.72
C PHE A 245 0.37 19.66 -21.09
N GLU A 246 -0.61 19.70 -20.17
CA GLU A 246 -1.89 20.37 -20.42
C GLU A 246 -1.67 21.84 -20.82
N ARG A 247 -0.79 22.56 -20.10
CA ARG A 247 -0.43 23.95 -20.42
C ARG A 247 0.17 24.06 -21.82
N CYS A 248 1.03 23.11 -22.20
CA CYS A 248 1.59 23.03 -23.55
C CYS A 248 0.49 22.82 -24.61
N PHE A 249 -0.43 21.89 -24.40
CA PHE A 249 -1.53 21.61 -25.35
C PHE A 249 -2.55 22.76 -25.46
N ARG A 250 -2.64 23.62 -24.44
CA ARG A 250 -3.44 24.85 -24.46
C ARG A 250 -2.72 26.06 -25.08
N GLY A 251 -1.43 25.93 -25.40
CA GLY A 251 -0.60 27.03 -25.90
C GLY A 251 -0.20 28.05 -24.83
N GLU A 252 -0.25 27.66 -23.54
CA GLU A 252 0.09 28.50 -22.37
C GLU A 252 1.54 28.33 -21.90
N ALA A 253 2.25 27.36 -22.48
CA ALA A 253 3.65 27.06 -22.26
C ALA A 253 4.21 26.43 -23.54
N ASP A 254 5.52 26.59 -23.78
CA ASP A 254 6.20 25.82 -24.82
C ASP A 254 6.56 24.40 -24.32
N TYR A 255 6.99 23.55 -25.25
CA TYR A 255 7.34 22.16 -24.97
C TYR A 255 8.49 22.07 -23.95
N GLU A 256 9.51 22.90 -24.11
CA GLU A 256 10.69 22.95 -23.25
C GLU A 256 10.37 23.41 -21.82
N GLU A 257 9.44 24.35 -21.63
CA GLU A 257 8.89 24.74 -20.34
C GLU A 257 8.15 23.58 -19.68
N ALA A 258 7.28 22.87 -20.42
CA ALA A 258 6.57 21.71 -19.89
C ALA A 258 7.54 20.60 -19.45
N VAL A 259 8.55 20.28 -20.26
CA VAL A 259 9.59 19.30 -19.91
C VAL A 259 10.36 19.69 -18.66
N ARG A 260 10.75 20.98 -18.54
CA ARG A 260 11.41 21.49 -17.31
C ARG A 260 10.50 21.35 -16.09
N ALA A 261 9.22 21.70 -16.22
CA ALA A 261 8.25 21.55 -15.14
C ALA A 261 8.10 20.09 -14.68
N VAL A 262 8.05 19.12 -15.62
CA VAL A 262 7.98 17.68 -15.29
C VAL A 262 9.22 17.24 -14.50
N LYS A 263 10.41 17.70 -14.89
CA LYS A 263 11.68 17.40 -14.20
C LYS A 263 11.69 17.99 -12.79
N ASP A 264 11.31 19.26 -12.65
CA ASP A 264 11.31 19.97 -11.38
C ASP A 264 10.27 19.39 -10.40
N ASN A 265 9.04 19.14 -10.87
CA ASN A 265 7.98 18.53 -10.07
C ASN A 265 8.30 17.09 -9.66
N SER A 266 8.95 16.32 -10.55
CA SER A 266 9.47 14.98 -10.22
C SER A 266 10.51 15.05 -9.10
N TRP A 267 11.38 16.06 -9.13
CA TRP A 267 12.39 16.26 -8.09
C TRP A 267 11.79 16.72 -6.76
N GLU A 268 10.79 17.60 -6.78
CA GLU A 268 10.06 17.95 -5.57
C GLU A 268 9.34 16.76 -4.96
N LEU A 269 8.75 15.89 -5.80
CA LEU A 269 8.14 14.65 -5.33
C LEU A 269 9.15 13.78 -4.60
N VAL A 270 10.37 13.64 -5.12
CA VAL A 270 11.46 12.93 -4.44
C VAL A 270 11.73 13.52 -3.07
N LYS A 271 11.92 14.84 -2.96
CA LYS A 271 12.17 15.52 -1.67
C LYS A 271 11.04 15.23 -0.66
N ARG A 272 9.78 15.36 -1.10
CA ARG A 272 8.60 15.04 -0.28
C ARG A 272 8.57 13.58 0.15
N GLN A 273 8.91 12.64 -0.74
CA GLN A 273 8.93 11.21 -0.43
C GLN A 273 10.03 10.86 0.58
N VAL A 274 11.23 11.41 0.41
CA VAL A 274 12.35 11.22 1.35
C VAL A 274 11.96 11.71 2.74
N GLU A 275 11.36 12.90 2.85
CA GLU A 275 10.90 13.43 4.13
C GLU A 275 9.81 12.55 4.76
N LYS A 276 8.81 12.11 3.99
CA LYS A 276 7.76 11.21 4.49
C LYS A 276 8.33 9.87 4.97
N THR A 277 9.31 9.30 4.28
CA THR A 277 9.99 8.06 4.70
C THR A 277 10.82 8.29 5.97
N ARG A 278 11.53 9.43 6.08
CA ARG A 278 12.23 9.83 7.31
C ARG A 278 11.27 9.89 8.51
N ARG A 279 10.11 10.51 8.34
CA ARG A 279 9.08 10.60 9.38
C ARG A 279 8.53 9.23 9.81
N LEU A 280 8.31 8.30 8.88
CA LEU A 280 7.93 6.93 9.22
C LEU A 280 9.00 6.21 10.06
N ARG A 281 10.28 6.42 9.74
CA ARG A 281 11.39 5.84 10.50
C ARG A 281 11.51 6.47 11.91
N GLU A 282 11.54 7.79 11.99
CA GLU A 282 11.90 8.52 13.20
C GLU A 282 10.72 8.78 14.13
N VAL A 283 9.55 9.13 13.58
CA VAL A 283 8.35 9.47 14.37
C VAL A 283 7.50 8.22 14.62
N ALA A 284 7.19 7.44 13.57
CA ALA A 284 6.43 6.20 13.73
C ALA A 284 7.27 5.06 14.34
N GLY A 285 8.60 5.19 14.32
CA GLY A 285 9.52 4.20 14.92
C GLY A 285 9.66 2.92 14.11
N TRP A 286 9.37 2.96 12.80
CA TRP A 286 9.45 1.78 11.95
C TRP A 286 10.93 1.45 11.68
N LYS A 287 11.34 0.24 12.07
CA LYS A 287 12.70 -0.25 11.85
C LYS A 287 12.89 -0.62 10.39
N MET A 288 13.72 0.15 9.69
CA MET A 288 13.97 -0.02 8.25
C MET A 288 15.41 -0.47 8.00
N ASN A 289 15.58 -1.47 7.14
CA ASN A 289 16.89 -1.90 6.68
C ASN A 289 17.27 -1.08 5.45
N ARG A 290 18.29 -0.24 5.56
CA ARG A 290 18.77 0.60 4.45
C ARG A 290 19.45 -0.27 3.39
N VAL A 291 19.11 -0.04 2.14
CA VAL A 291 19.71 -0.63 0.94
C VAL A 291 20.13 0.52 0.03
N ASP A 292 21.43 0.72 -0.14
CA ASP A 292 21.97 1.86 -0.89
C ASP A 292 22.10 1.51 -2.39
N THR A 293 21.37 2.20 -3.25
CA THR A 293 21.44 1.98 -4.71
C THR A 293 22.28 3.03 -5.42
N THR A 294 23.01 3.88 -4.68
CA THR A 294 23.82 4.97 -5.25
C THR A 294 24.81 4.48 -6.30
N GLY A 295 25.55 3.40 -6.02
CA GLY A 295 26.53 2.86 -6.98
C GLY A 295 25.86 2.38 -8.27
N SER A 296 24.76 1.63 -8.15
CA SER A 296 24.01 1.15 -9.31
C SER A 296 23.41 2.29 -10.13
N LEU A 297 22.82 3.30 -9.49
CA LEU A 297 22.23 4.43 -10.18
C LEU A 297 23.29 5.32 -10.84
N ARG A 298 24.44 5.52 -10.19
CA ARG A 298 25.58 6.23 -10.77
C ARG A 298 26.09 5.51 -12.02
N GLY A 299 26.21 4.18 -11.96
CA GLY A 299 26.59 3.36 -13.13
C GLY A 299 25.62 3.56 -14.30
N LYS A 300 24.30 3.57 -14.03
CA LYS A 300 23.29 3.86 -15.06
C LYS A 300 23.44 5.25 -15.67
N VAL A 301 23.67 6.28 -14.85
CA VAL A 301 23.86 7.66 -15.32
C VAL A 301 25.15 7.78 -16.14
N ALA A 302 26.22 7.11 -15.72
CA ALA A 302 27.50 7.10 -16.42
C ALA A 302 27.52 6.21 -17.69
N GLY A 303 26.44 5.47 -17.97
CA GLY A 303 26.35 4.59 -19.13
C GLY A 303 27.28 3.38 -19.08
N VAL A 304 27.59 2.86 -17.88
CA VAL A 304 28.44 1.67 -17.74
C VAL A 304 27.81 0.45 -18.44
N GLY A 305 28.65 -0.49 -18.86
CA GLY A 305 28.19 -1.66 -19.62
C GLY A 305 27.17 -2.51 -18.84
N ARG A 306 26.24 -3.16 -19.56
CA ARG A 306 25.15 -3.95 -18.95
C ARG A 306 25.63 -4.97 -17.90
N ARG A 307 26.75 -5.64 -18.15
CA ARG A 307 27.34 -6.62 -17.23
C ARG A 307 27.81 -5.96 -15.94
N GLU A 308 28.57 -4.88 -16.05
CA GLU A 308 29.06 -4.13 -14.90
C GLU A 308 27.91 -3.54 -14.07
N ALA A 309 26.89 -2.98 -14.73
CA ALA A 309 25.70 -2.48 -14.04
C ALA A 309 24.95 -3.59 -13.28
N ALA A 310 24.88 -4.81 -13.85
CA ALA A 310 24.28 -5.97 -13.21
C ALA A 310 25.11 -6.43 -12.00
N ASP A 311 26.44 -6.50 -12.13
CA ASP A 311 27.35 -6.91 -11.06
C ASP A 311 27.30 -5.93 -9.87
N ILE A 312 27.25 -4.62 -10.13
CA ILE A 312 27.07 -3.59 -9.10
C ILE A 312 25.73 -3.78 -8.38
N TRP A 313 24.63 -3.95 -9.14
CA TRP A 313 23.30 -4.13 -8.57
C TRP A 313 23.20 -5.41 -7.71
N GLU A 314 23.74 -6.52 -8.20
CA GLU A 314 23.70 -7.80 -7.50
C GLU A 314 24.40 -7.67 -6.14
N ARG A 315 25.64 -7.16 -6.13
CA ARG A 315 26.49 -7.03 -4.94
C ARG A 315 25.97 -6.01 -3.93
N GLU A 316 25.53 -4.83 -4.39
CA GLU A 316 25.23 -3.70 -3.49
C GLU A 316 23.76 -3.65 -3.07
N VAL A 317 22.87 -4.27 -3.85
CA VAL A 317 21.42 -4.13 -3.68
C VAL A 317 20.74 -5.46 -3.44
N LEU A 318 20.89 -6.42 -4.36
CA LEU A 318 20.12 -7.66 -4.29
C LEU A 318 20.62 -8.58 -3.17
N GLU A 319 21.92 -8.90 -3.13
CA GLU A 319 22.47 -9.81 -2.13
C GLU A 319 22.22 -9.35 -0.68
N PRO A 320 22.45 -8.07 -0.31
CA PRO A 320 22.11 -7.58 1.03
C PRO A 320 20.61 -7.71 1.33
N SER A 321 19.76 -7.37 0.35
CA SER A 321 18.30 -7.45 0.50
C SER A 321 17.83 -8.89 0.73
N VAL A 322 18.40 -9.85 -0.02
CA VAL A 322 18.12 -11.28 0.14
C VAL A 322 18.53 -11.77 1.53
N LYS A 323 19.71 -11.37 2.03
CA LYS A 323 20.17 -11.73 3.39
C LYS A 323 19.20 -11.23 4.46
N ILE A 324 18.75 -9.97 4.34
CA ILE A 324 17.78 -9.35 5.26
C ILE A 324 16.44 -10.11 5.24
N VAL A 325 15.88 -10.36 4.05
CA VAL A 325 14.58 -11.04 3.92
C VAL A 325 14.67 -12.49 4.37
N LYS A 326 15.75 -13.22 4.03
CA LYS A 326 15.95 -14.61 4.51
C LYS A 326 15.96 -14.67 6.03
N LYS A 327 16.72 -13.78 6.69
CA LYS A 327 16.76 -13.71 8.16
C LYS A 327 15.36 -13.47 8.73
N PHE A 328 14.65 -12.48 8.20
CA PHE A 328 13.28 -12.17 8.62
C PHE A 328 12.32 -13.36 8.48
N LEU A 329 12.43 -14.14 7.40
CA LEU A 329 11.54 -15.28 7.18
C LEU A 329 11.84 -16.47 8.09
N MET A 330 13.09 -16.61 8.57
CA MET A 330 13.53 -17.70 9.45
C MET A 330 13.20 -17.49 10.93
N GLU A 331 13.03 -16.24 11.37
CA GLU A 331 12.65 -15.88 12.75
C GLU A 331 11.21 -16.26 13.10
#